data_AF-A0A972XFR7-F1
#
_entry.id   AF-A0A972XFR7-F1
#
_cell.length_a   1.000
_cell.length_b   1.000
_cell.length_c   1.000
_cell.angle_alpha   90.00
_cell.angle_beta   90.00
_cell.angle_gamma   90.00
#
_symmetry.space_group_name_H-M   'P 1'
#
loop_
_entity.id
_entity.type
_entity.pdbx_description
1 polymer ?
#
loop_
_entity_poly.entity_id
_entity_poly.type
_entity_poly.pdbx_seq_one_letter_code
_entity_poly.pdbx_strand_id
1 'polypeptide(L)'
;MRRTLCVPATVFLCSGLLAGATACSSPASFTASQDLREPVARDNGYEITVPALWADDGAGTSGTEPARIWATQDGSALFTIDLADIKAQGAGAQWTAASAAAAAVGSMVSGVNPGRVDVDFGVSGPIDGPSAGGILTVGVVAALLGAPIRGDMTMTGTISPDGSIGPVGGVALKLQAAAEQGYRTVLIPMANMNLRNPDTNAVESAEEVGKRLGLEVRSVGNVQEAFSLFTDDRFAYPSAPAFVLPPAVQELSARQVTALLALLADEAVALPANQETDAVNGLLARATAAAESGQVATAYGIGMEGLTMAARERASADAQAQLAASGVTGATAWLTEWLKRSTASNSAALTQGIQLGDAMGYEQQLTLPNALSWLAYNDSILQSVQQQLDAGALDAVGIDRYARILADVDTAINVFYPNQLAIIQAAPAQPGPGAGPVAAYLADYTTFLARAGNAQQDYVQQVVMRGQDPAELARQNDVGLLLPVVLNLSSAAAAIPSSRDSLSDELLQATVAVTYYIATTSLIAAVQNFGVDQFGIGADASPAQQPEALVASMSTAKQAVDQGAALLGQRGLDASLPVWAAAYGTGAAEALAGTSEATAAQILALNELYFDAITVFMLQSGPVQ
;
A
#
# COMPACT_ATOMS: atom_id res chain seq x y z
N MET A 1 -7.53 77.31 -36.74
CA MET A 1 -6.93 76.84 -35.48
C MET A 1 -7.40 75.41 -35.23
N ARG A 2 -6.43 74.48 -35.16
CA ARG A 2 -6.39 73.11 -34.57
C ARG A 2 -7.74 72.43 -34.26
N ARG A 3 -8.08 71.21 -34.70
CA ARG A 3 -7.35 70.04 -35.25
C ARG A 3 -8.10 69.44 -36.45
N THR A 4 -7.35 68.75 -37.29
CA THR A 4 -7.65 68.29 -38.66
C THR A 4 -8.51 67.02 -38.71
N LEU A 5 -9.66 67.12 -39.42
CA LEU A 5 -10.34 66.21 -40.40
C LEU A 5 -10.36 64.67 -40.19
N CYS A 6 -11.29 63.86 -40.72
CA CYS A 6 -12.70 63.89 -41.18
C CYS A 6 -12.97 62.47 -41.77
N VAL A 7 -13.87 61.68 -41.17
CA VAL A 7 -15.11 61.01 -41.70
C VAL A 7 -15.25 60.87 -43.25
N PRO A 8 -15.93 59.84 -43.87
CA PRO A 8 -17.03 58.98 -43.35
C PRO A 8 -17.06 57.46 -43.69
N ALA A 9 -17.96 56.80 -42.94
CA ALA A 9 -18.93 55.73 -43.27
C ALA A 9 -18.87 54.98 -44.62
N THR A 10 -19.15 53.67 -44.62
CA THR A 10 -20.50 53.07 -44.84
C THR A 10 -20.42 51.52 -44.96
N VAL A 11 -21.13 50.79 -44.07
CA VAL A 11 -21.93 49.54 -44.26
C VAL A 11 -21.30 48.24 -44.84
N PHE A 12 -21.30 47.22 -43.98
CA PHE A 12 -21.65 45.78 -44.12
C PHE A 12 -21.03 44.82 -45.19
N LEU A 13 -20.69 43.65 -44.63
CA LEU A 13 -20.86 42.26 -45.10
C LEU A 13 -19.81 41.57 -46.00
N CYS A 14 -19.45 40.38 -45.51
CA CYS A 14 -19.07 39.15 -46.19
C CYS A 14 -17.59 38.87 -46.56
N SER A 15 -17.06 37.87 -45.84
CA SER A 15 -16.42 36.66 -46.38
C SER A 15 -14.97 36.76 -46.88
N GLY A 16 -14.05 36.57 -45.92
CA GLY A 16 -13.01 35.54 -45.93
C GLY A 16 -12.24 35.25 -47.21
N LEU A 17 -10.95 35.61 -47.21
CA LEU A 17 -9.89 34.96 -47.98
C LEU A 17 -8.54 35.10 -47.25
N LEU A 18 -7.81 33.98 -47.27
CA LEU A 18 -6.35 33.82 -47.34
C LEU A 18 -5.48 33.87 -46.06
N ALA A 19 -5.02 32.65 -45.73
CA ALA A 19 -3.63 32.23 -45.74
C ALA A 19 -2.63 32.90 -44.79
N GLY A 20 -2.10 32.10 -43.87
CA GLY A 20 -0.88 32.41 -43.13
C GLY A 20 -0.71 31.59 -41.86
N ALA A 21 -0.69 30.27 -41.93
CA ALA A 21 -0.24 29.42 -40.83
C ALA A 21 1.16 28.88 -41.17
N THR A 22 2.17 29.51 -40.59
CA THR A 22 3.53 28.97 -40.51
C THR A 22 3.49 27.73 -39.62
N ALA A 23 3.89 26.59 -40.19
CA ALA A 23 4.02 25.32 -39.49
C ALA A 23 4.93 25.48 -38.26
N CYS A 24 4.37 25.22 -37.07
CA CYS A 24 5.17 24.82 -35.93
C CYS A 24 5.79 23.46 -36.25
N SER A 25 7.09 23.37 -36.05
CA SER A 25 7.88 22.15 -36.06
C SER A 25 7.21 21.05 -35.23
N SER A 26 7.03 19.87 -35.83
CA SER A 26 6.62 18.64 -35.15
C SER A 26 7.53 18.36 -33.94
N PRO A 27 7.01 17.81 -32.82
CA PRO A 27 7.87 17.26 -31.79
C PRO A 27 8.68 16.11 -32.40
N ALA A 28 9.97 16.03 -32.06
CA ALA A 28 10.88 15.01 -32.55
C ALA A 28 10.29 13.61 -32.30
N SER A 29 10.19 12.80 -33.35
CA SER A 29 9.84 11.39 -33.25
C SER A 29 10.94 10.65 -32.47
N PHE A 30 10.60 10.15 -31.29
CA PHE A 30 11.49 9.35 -30.46
C PHE A 30 11.52 7.92 -31.00
N THR A 31 12.34 7.66 -32.02
CA THR A 31 12.62 6.28 -32.44
C THR A 31 13.31 5.55 -31.29
N ALA A 32 12.84 4.36 -30.88
CA ALA A 32 13.49 3.47 -29.91
C ALA A 32 15.02 3.43 -30.13
N SER A 33 15.75 4.33 -29.46
CA SER A 33 17.13 4.64 -29.80
C SER A 33 18.07 3.66 -29.09
N GLN A 34 19.26 3.48 -29.65
CA GLN A 34 20.31 2.68 -29.03
C GLN A 34 20.75 3.23 -27.65
N ASP A 35 20.39 4.47 -27.31
CA ASP A 35 20.83 5.17 -26.08
C ASP A 35 20.14 4.68 -24.79
N LEU A 36 19.02 3.97 -24.88
CA LEU A 36 18.31 3.45 -23.70
C LEU A 36 18.92 2.16 -23.11
N ARG A 37 20.04 1.68 -23.69
CA ARG A 37 20.56 0.33 -23.41
C ARG A 37 21.62 0.29 -22.32
N GLU A 38 22.43 1.32 -22.17
CA GLU A 38 23.60 1.28 -21.29
C GLU A 38 23.46 2.31 -20.17
N PRO A 39 23.62 1.90 -18.90
CA PRO A 39 23.65 2.81 -17.77
C PRO A 39 24.82 3.78 -17.93
N VAL A 40 24.56 5.07 -17.78
CA VAL A 40 25.57 6.13 -17.89
C VAL A 40 26.14 6.38 -16.50
N ALA A 41 27.42 6.05 -16.30
CA ALA A 41 28.08 6.33 -15.02
C ALA A 41 28.16 7.84 -14.76
N ARG A 42 27.67 8.28 -13.60
CA ARG A 42 27.59 9.68 -13.19
C ARG A 42 27.65 9.80 -11.66
N ASP A 43 28.53 10.67 -11.14
CA ASP A 43 28.56 11.05 -9.72
C ASP A 43 28.54 9.85 -8.74
N ASN A 44 29.37 8.83 -8.98
CA ASN A 44 29.42 7.56 -8.23
C ASN A 44 28.13 6.72 -8.27
N GLY A 45 27.27 6.97 -9.25
CA GLY A 45 26.08 6.20 -9.55
C GLY A 45 25.94 5.92 -11.04
N TYR A 46 24.77 5.43 -11.42
CA TYR A 46 24.40 5.25 -12.82
C TYR A 46 23.08 5.96 -13.10
N GLU A 47 23.00 6.53 -14.30
CA GLU A 47 21.77 7.09 -14.86
C GLU A 47 21.24 6.15 -15.94
N ILE A 48 19.94 5.84 -15.89
CA ILE A 48 19.23 5.07 -16.89
C ILE A 48 17.99 5.83 -17.34
N THR A 49 17.57 5.64 -18.59
CA THR A 49 16.32 6.20 -19.08
C THR A 49 15.35 5.08 -19.41
N VAL A 50 14.15 5.14 -18.86
CA VAL A 50 13.09 4.17 -19.13
C VAL A 50 11.93 4.83 -19.89
N PRO A 51 11.32 4.13 -20.86
CA PRO A 51 10.23 4.70 -21.65
C PRO A 51 8.87 4.41 -21.03
N ALA A 52 8.33 5.36 -20.25
CA ALA A 52 7.06 5.18 -19.55
C ALA A 52 5.84 5.44 -20.44
N LEU A 53 4.89 4.51 -20.46
CA LEU A 53 3.65 4.64 -21.23
C LEU A 53 2.58 5.45 -20.48
N TRP A 54 1.90 6.34 -21.21
CA TRP A 54 0.76 7.10 -20.71
C TRP A 54 -0.39 7.11 -21.72
N ALA A 55 -1.61 7.31 -21.22
CA ALA A 55 -2.81 7.48 -22.01
C ALA A 55 -3.79 8.44 -21.32
N ASP A 56 -4.50 9.23 -22.12
CA ASP A 56 -5.65 10.04 -21.72
C ASP A 56 -6.87 9.51 -22.46
N ASP A 57 -7.68 8.71 -21.75
CA ASP A 57 -8.89 8.09 -22.29
C ASP A 57 -9.96 9.13 -22.68
N GLY A 58 -9.97 10.29 -22.01
CA GLY A 58 -10.92 11.38 -22.29
C GLY A 58 -10.58 12.13 -23.58
N ALA A 59 -9.29 12.34 -23.83
CA ALA A 59 -8.79 12.94 -25.07
C ALA A 59 -8.56 11.92 -26.20
N GLY A 60 -8.56 10.62 -25.89
CA GLY A 60 -8.22 9.55 -26.83
C GLY A 60 -6.77 9.61 -27.30
N THR A 61 -5.86 10.16 -26.48
CA THR A 61 -4.44 10.33 -26.81
C THR A 61 -3.57 9.43 -25.94
N SER A 62 -2.37 9.11 -26.44
CA SER A 62 -1.39 8.30 -25.71
C SER A 62 0.02 8.58 -26.21
N GLY A 63 1.01 8.15 -25.45
CA GLY A 63 2.40 8.35 -25.80
C GLY A 63 3.37 7.63 -24.87
N THR A 64 4.65 7.94 -25.07
CA THR A 64 5.75 7.48 -24.23
C THR A 64 6.52 8.69 -23.74
N GLU A 65 6.81 8.73 -22.45
CA GLU A 65 7.66 9.75 -21.83
C GLU A 65 8.97 9.11 -21.38
N PRO A 66 10.14 9.61 -21.82
CA PRO A 66 11.41 9.16 -21.30
C PRO A 66 11.60 9.69 -19.87
N ALA A 67 11.60 8.78 -18.90
CA ALA A 67 11.92 9.08 -17.51
C ALA A 67 13.39 8.76 -17.26
N ARG A 68 14.17 9.75 -16.82
CA ARG A 68 15.55 9.56 -16.35
C ARG A 68 15.50 9.14 -14.88
N ILE A 69 16.31 8.16 -14.53
CA ILE A 69 16.52 7.71 -13.15
C ILE A 69 18.02 7.66 -12.92
N TRP A 70 18.50 8.38 -11.92
CA TRP A 70 19.85 8.26 -11.41
C TRP A 70 19.81 7.62 -10.03
N ALA A 71 20.73 6.69 -9.78
CA ALA A 71 20.87 6.09 -8.45
C ALA A 71 22.33 5.77 -8.12
N THR A 72 22.66 5.83 -6.82
CA THR A 72 23.96 5.43 -6.28
C THR A 72 23.80 4.53 -5.05
N GLN A 73 24.81 3.69 -4.78
CA GLN A 73 24.93 2.88 -3.56
C GLN A 73 25.87 3.50 -2.52
N ASP A 74 26.41 4.69 -2.80
CA ASP A 74 27.36 5.42 -1.96
C ASP A 74 26.77 6.71 -1.39
N GLY A 75 25.45 6.73 -1.19
CA GLY A 75 24.71 7.84 -0.59
C GLY A 75 25.29 8.26 0.76
N SER A 76 25.32 9.58 0.97
CA SER A 76 25.94 10.19 2.15
C SER A 76 24.99 10.30 3.35
N ALA A 77 23.69 10.08 3.13
CA ALA A 77 22.64 10.07 4.13
C ALA A 77 21.87 8.74 4.10
N LEU A 78 21.16 8.43 5.18
CA LEU A 78 20.24 7.29 5.23
C LEU A 78 19.06 7.61 4.32
N PHE A 79 19.11 7.08 3.10
CA PHE A 79 18.01 7.01 2.14
C PHE A 79 17.42 8.37 1.71
N THR A 80 17.99 8.98 0.65
CA THR A 80 17.47 10.25 0.09
C THR A 80 16.75 10.04 -1.23
N ILE A 81 15.51 10.51 -1.33
CA ILE A 81 14.78 10.63 -2.60
C ILE A 81 14.48 12.11 -2.84
N ASP A 82 15.03 12.68 -3.91
CA ASP A 82 14.71 14.06 -4.30
C ASP A 82 13.42 14.10 -5.13
N LEU A 83 12.29 14.35 -4.45
CA LEU A 83 11.00 14.53 -5.09
C LEU A 83 10.70 16.00 -5.45
N ALA A 84 11.52 16.94 -4.97
CA ALA A 84 11.27 18.36 -5.16
C ALA A 84 11.61 18.79 -6.60
N ASP A 85 12.69 18.24 -7.16
CA ASP A 85 13.14 18.59 -8.50
C ASP A 85 12.17 18.09 -9.59
N ILE A 86 11.67 16.85 -9.49
CA ILE A 86 10.68 16.35 -10.47
C ILE A 86 9.39 17.16 -10.53
N LYS A 87 8.93 17.67 -9.38
CA LYS A 87 7.75 18.54 -9.32
C LYS A 87 8.01 19.85 -10.05
N ALA A 88 9.22 20.41 -9.93
CA ALA A 88 9.64 21.59 -10.66
C ALA A 88 9.75 21.36 -12.18
N GLN A 89 10.09 20.13 -12.58
CA GLN A 89 10.18 19.71 -13.99
C GLN A 89 8.81 19.42 -14.65
N GLY A 90 7.71 19.44 -13.87
CA GLY A 90 6.35 19.28 -14.40
C GLY A 90 5.64 17.98 -14.02
N ALA A 91 6.20 17.17 -13.13
CA ALA A 91 5.52 15.99 -12.60
C ALA A 91 4.30 16.38 -11.75
N GLY A 92 3.15 15.79 -12.06
CA GLY A 92 1.93 15.90 -11.25
C GLY A 92 1.99 15.08 -9.96
N ALA A 93 0.91 15.13 -9.17
CA ALA A 93 0.85 14.45 -7.88
C ALA A 93 0.96 12.93 -8.00
N GLN A 94 0.33 12.34 -9.03
CA GLN A 94 0.32 10.89 -9.20
C GLN A 94 1.68 10.37 -9.65
N TRP A 95 2.37 11.12 -10.51
CA TRP A 95 3.74 10.80 -10.90
C TRP A 95 4.72 10.93 -9.73
N THR A 96 4.59 11.99 -8.93
CA THR A 96 5.43 12.21 -7.73
C THR A 96 5.28 11.05 -6.73
N ALA A 97 4.04 10.61 -6.48
CA ALA A 97 3.76 9.45 -5.64
C ALA A 97 4.34 8.15 -6.23
N ALA A 98 4.22 7.95 -7.54
CA ALA A 98 4.78 6.80 -8.23
C ALA A 98 6.32 6.75 -8.17
N SER A 99 6.99 7.89 -8.34
CA SER A 99 8.46 8.00 -8.17
C SER A 99 8.90 7.69 -6.75
N ALA A 100 8.18 8.20 -5.75
CA ALA A 100 8.47 7.92 -4.34
C ALA A 100 8.37 6.41 -4.03
N ALA A 101 7.28 5.78 -4.48
CA ALA A 101 7.08 4.34 -4.32
C ALA A 101 8.14 3.54 -5.09
N ALA A 102 8.47 3.95 -6.32
CA ALA A 102 9.47 3.29 -7.15
C ALA A 102 10.88 3.33 -6.54
N ALA A 103 11.29 4.45 -5.94
CA ALA A 103 12.56 4.52 -5.25
C ALA A 103 12.61 3.62 -4.01
N ALA A 104 11.54 3.61 -3.22
CA ALA A 104 11.42 2.76 -2.04
C ALA A 104 11.50 1.27 -2.40
N VAL A 105 10.62 0.84 -3.29
CA VAL A 105 10.51 -0.55 -3.72
C VAL A 105 11.76 -0.98 -4.48
N GLY A 106 12.26 -0.15 -5.40
CA GLY A 106 13.44 -0.47 -6.21
C GLY A 106 14.67 -0.69 -5.34
N SER A 107 14.84 0.15 -4.31
CA SER A 107 15.92 -0.02 -3.33
C SER A 107 15.76 -1.31 -2.54
N MET A 108 14.53 -1.64 -2.10
CA MET A 108 14.21 -2.86 -1.38
C MET A 108 14.52 -4.13 -2.17
N VAL A 109 14.06 -4.21 -3.42
CA VAL A 109 14.12 -5.45 -4.20
C VAL A 109 15.47 -5.65 -4.88
N SER A 110 16.28 -4.59 -5.05
CA SER A 110 17.57 -4.66 -5.74
C SER A 110 18.62 -5.52 -5.04
N GLY A 111 18.45 -5.81 -3.75
CA GLY A 111 19.44 -6.53 -2.93
C GLY A 111 20.64 -5.67 -2.50
N VAL A 112 20.68 -4.39 -2.86
CA VAL A 112 21.64 -3.43 -2.30
C VAL A 112 21.19 -3.01 -0.90
N ASN A 113 22.12 -2.53 -0.06
CA ASN A 113 21.75 -1.98 1.24
C ASN A 113 21.01 -0.64 1.03
N PRO A 114 19.70 -0.53 1.34
CA PRO A 114 18.97 0.70 1.06
C PRO A 114 19.41 1.89 1.92
N GLY A 115 20.09 1.65 3.05
CA GLY A 115 20.61 2.71 3.91
C GLY A 115 21.73 3.56 3.27
N ARG A 116 22.21 3.21 2.07
CA ARG A 116 23.21 3.99 1.32
C ARG A 116 22.74 4.36 -0.08
N VAL A 117 21.43 4.28 -0.33
CA VAL A 117 20.86 4.58 -1.64
C VAL A 117 20.38 6.02 -1.69
N ASP A 118 20.83 6.74 -2.72
CA ASP A 118 20.21 7.98 -3.16
C ASP A 118 19.62 7.77 -4.55
N VAL A 119 18.40 8.27 -4.77
CA VAL A 119 17.67 8.17 -6.05
C VAL A 119 17.17 9.55 -6.47
N ASP A 120 17.41 9.86 -7.74
CA ASP A 120 16.89 11.05 -8.41
C ASP A 120 16.11 10.66 -9.68
N PHE A 121 15.09 11.44 -9.99
CA PHE A 121 14.23 11.23 -11.14
C PHE A 121 14.23 12.48 -12.02
N GLY A 122 14.04 12.30 -13.33
CA GLY A 122 13.90 13.41 -14.27
C GLY A 122 12.86 13.13 -15.34
N VAL A 123 12.10 14.15 -15.70
CA VAL A 123 11.09 14.12 -16.78
C VAL A 123 11.39 15.21 -17.81
N SER A 124 10.79 15.15 -19.00
CA SER A 124 11.06 16.12 -20.09
C SER A 124 9.94 17.12 -20.35
N GLY A 125 8.81 16.97 -19.66
CA GLY A 125 7.69 17.91 -19.70
C GLY A 125 6.59 17.55 -18.69
N PRO A 126 5.43 18.25 -18.77
CA PRO A 126 4.29 17.97 -17.91
C PRO A 126 3.81 16.53 -18.08
N ILE A 127 3.86 15.74 -16.99
CA ILE A 127 3.38 14.36 -16.98
C ILE A 127 2.69 14.06 -15.65
N ASP A 128 1.61 13.29 -15.73
CA ASP A 128 0.92 12.80 -14.54
C ASP A 128 0.32 11.41 -14.81
N GLY A 129 0.05 10.68 -13.73
CA GLY A 129 -0.52 9.33 -13.75
C GLY A 129 0.35 8.31 -13.01
N PRO A 130 -0.24 7.37 -12.27
CA PRO A 130 0.48 6.42 -11.42
C PRO A 130 1.05 5.24 -12.22
N SER A 131 0.65 5.10 -13.49
CA SER A 131 0.89 3.89 -14.31
C SER A 131 2.34 3.67 -14.74
N ALA A 132 3.25 4.55 -14.32
CA ALA A 132 4.69 4.42 -14.51
C ALA A 132 5.38 3.78 -13.29
N GLY A 133 4.69 3.55 -12.16
CA GLY A 133 5.31 3.01 -10.94
C GLY A 133 6.19 1.78 -11.19
N GLY A 134 5.69 0.79 -11.91
CA GLY A 134 6.45 -0.42 -12.23
C GLY A 134 7.71 -0.16 -13.06
N ILE A 135 7.63 0.66 -14.11
CA ILE A 135 8.78 0.93 -14.99
C ILE A 135 9.83 1.80 -14.31
N LEU A 136 9.39 2.79 -13.52
CA LEU A 136 10.27 3.61 -12.70
C LEU A 136 11.03 2.72 -11.72
N THR A 137 10.36 1.73 -11.12
CA THR A 137 10.99 0.79 -10.19
C THR A 137 12.04 -0.08 -10.86
N VAL A 138 11.73 -0.64 -12.05
CA VAL A 138 12.71 -1.37 -12.88
C VAL A 138 13.92 -0.47 -13.19
N GLY A 139 13.68 0.80 -13.51
CA GLY A 139 14.72 1.80 -13.74
C GLY A 139 15.59 2.05 -12.50
N VAL A 140 15.00 2.17 -11.32
CA VAL A 140 15.75 2.28 -10.05
C VAL A 140 16.63 1.06 -9.81
N VAL A 141 16.09 -0.14 -9.95
CA VAL A 141 16.87 -1.39 -9.80
C VAL A 141 18.02 -1.44 -10.81
N ALA A 142 17.75 -1.09 -12.07
CA ALA A 142 18.75 -1.09 -13.12
C ALA A 142 19.86 -0.05 -12.88
N ALA A 143 19.51 1.16 -12.44
CA ALA A 143 20.47 2.19 -12.07
C ALA A 143 21.32 1.76 -10.87
N LEU A 144 20.71 1.18 -9.83
CA LEU A 144 21.43 0.67 -8.67
C LEU A 144 22.42 -0.44 -9.03
N LEU A 145 22.01 -1.37 -9.89
CA LEU A 145 22.85 -2.51 -10.29
C LEU A 145 23.83 -2.18 -11.43
N GLY A 146 23.76 -1.00 -12.02
CA GLY A 146 24.46 -0.69 -13.26
C GLY A 146 24.09 -1.66 -14.38
N ALA A 147 22.83 -2.11 -14.42
CA ALA A 147 22.34 -3.13 -15.33
C ALA A 147 21.76 -2.51 -16.62
N PRO A 148 22.22 -2.91 -17.81
CA PRO A 148 21.59 -2.52 -19.07
C PRO A 148 20.18 -3.09 -19.21
N ILE A 149 19.26 -2.30 -19.76
CA ILE A 149 17.89 -2.73 -20.07
C ILE A 149 17.65 -2.79 -21.58
N ARG A 150 16.67 -3.60 -21.98
CA ARG A 150 16.25 -3.72 -23.36
C ARG A 150 15.53 -2.48 -23.88
N GLY A 151 16.15 -1.81 -24.84
CA GLY A 151 15.56 -0.64 -25.51
C GLY A 151 14.45 -0.95 -26.53
N ASP A 152 14.14 -2.23 -26.81
CA ASP A 152 13.00 -2.63 -27.65
C ASP A 152 11.74 -2.96 -26.84
N MET A 153 11.77 -2.70 -25.53
CA MET A 153 10.71 -3.02 -24.59
C MET A 153 10.22 -1.77 -23.84
N THR A 154 8.96 -1.79 -23.44
CA THR A 154 8.35 -0.82 -22.54
C THR A 154 7.34 -1.55 -21.63
N MET A 155 6.81 -0.87 -20.62
CA MET A 155 5.79 -1.44 -19.74
C MET A 155 4.87 -0.37 -19.17
N THR A 156 3.75 -0.82 -18.60
CA THR A 156 2.87 -0.01 -17.75
C THR A 156 2.45 -0.82 -16.53
N GLY A 157 2.15 -0.13 -15.43
CA GLY A 157 1.74 -0.77 -14.18
C GLY A 157 1.95 0.16 -12.99
N THR A 158 1.02 0.15 -12.04
CA THR A 158 1.23 0.79 -10.74
C THR A 158 2.21 -0.04 -9.92
N ILE A 159 2.74 0.51 -8.83
CA ILE A 159 3.65 -0.22 -7.94
C ILE A 159 3.12 -0.15 -6.51
N SER A 160 3.05 -1.33 -5.89
CA SER A 160 2.67 -1.50 -4.49
C SER A 160 3.92 -1.62 -3.60
N PRO A 161 3.84 -1.41 -2.27
CA PRO A 161 4.99 -1.42 -1.36
C PRO A 161 5.76 -2.74 -1.33
N ASP A 162 5.09 -3.84 -1.69
CA ASP A 162 5.64 -5.18 -1.79
C ASP A 162 6.36 -5.46 -3.12
N GLY A 163 6.35 -4.52 -4.06
CA GLY A 163 6.89 -4.72 -5.40
C GLY A 163 5.95 -5.43 -6.38
N SER A 164 4.68 -5.63 -6.03
CA SER A 164 3.68 -6.09 -6.98
C SER A 164 3.34 -5.01 -8.01
N ILE A 165 3.16 -5.44 -9.26
CA ILE A 165 2.78 -4.57 -10.37
C ILE A 165 1.26 -4.60 -10.51
N GLY A 166 0.60 -3.49 -10.18
CA GLY A 166 -0.85 -3.37 -10.16
C GLY A 166 -1.45 -2.94 -11.51
N PRO A 167 -2.75 -3.23 -11.73
CA PRO A 167 -3.48 -2.86 -12.94
C PRO A 167 -3.52 -1.36 -13.22
N VAL A 168 -3.79 -1.03 -14.49
CA VAL A 168 -3.89 0.34 -14.99
C VAL A 168 -5.02 0.49 -16.00
N GLY A 169 -5.49 1.73 -16.19
CA GLY A 169 -6.40 2.12 -17.27
C GLY A 169 -5.69 2.36 -18.61
N GLY A 170 -6.49 2.51 -19.68
CA GLY A 170 -6.03 2.93 -21.01
C GLY A 170 -5.06 1.98 -21.71
N VAL A 171 -5.03 0.69 -21.35
CA VAL A 171 -4.01 -0.26 -21.88
C VAL A 171 -4.06 -0.38 -23.40
N ALA A 172 -5.24 -0.38 -24.02
CA ALA A 172 -5.36 -0.45 -25.48
C ALA A 172 -4.69 0.76 -26.17
N LEU A 173 -4.90 1.98 -25.66
CA LEU A 173 -4.25 3.19 -26.17
C LEU A 173 -2.73 3.14 -25.93
N LYS A 174 -2.29 2.67 -24.75
CA LYS A 174 -0.86 2.49 -24.46
C LYS A 174 -0.18 1.49 -25.39
N LEU A 175 -0.84 0.38 -25.72
CA LEU A 175 -0.33 -0.57 -26.73
C LEU A 175 -0.21 0.10 -28.10
N GLN A 176 -1.17 0.93 -28.49
CA GLN A 176 -1.08 1.69 -29.74
C GLN A 176 0.12 2.65 -29.74
N ALA A 177 0.30 3.44 -28.68
CA ALA A 177 1.47 4.31 -28.53
C ALA A 177 2.80 3.53 -28.60
N ALA A 178 2.87 2.36 -27.94
CA ALA A 178 4.06 1.52 -27.99
C ALA A 178 4.39 1.05 -29.42
N ALA A 179 3.37 0.63 -30.18
CA ALA A 179 3.53 0.23 -31.57
C ALA A 179 3.98 1.41 -32.47
N GLU A 180 3.37 2.58 -32.29
CA GLU A 180 3.70 3.80 -33.05
C GLU A 180 5.14 4.28 -32.81
N GLN A 181 5.68 4.08 -31.59
CA GLN A 181 7.06 4.40 -31.21
C GLN A 181 8.06 3.28 -31.56
N GLY A 182 7.58 2.15 -32.10
CA GLY A 182 8.41 1.06 -32.60
C GLY A 182 8.93 0.09 -31.54
N TYR A 183 8.31 0.02 -30.37
CA TYR A 183 8.58 -1.05 -29.40
C TYR A 183 8.14 -2.40 -29.96
N ARG A 184 8.78 -3.49 -29.51
CA ARG A 184 8.43 -4.85 -29.92
C ARG A 184 7.69 -5.61 -28.85
N THR A 185 8.06 -5.40 -27.59
CA THR A 185 7.44 -6.08 -26.44
C THR A 185 6.89 -5.05 -25.47
N VAL A 186 5.67 -5.28 -24.99
CA VAL A 186 5.06 -4.49 -23.92
C VAL A 186 4.74 -5.39 -22.74
N LEU A 187 5.28 -5.07 -21.56
CA LEU A 187 4.89 -5.74 -20.32
C LEU A 187 3.68 -5.02 -19.71
N ILE A 188 2.67 -5.78 -19.32
CA ILE A 188 1.45 -5.26 -18.68
C ILE A 188 1.15 -6.03 -17.39
N PRO A 189 0.37 -5.46 -16.45
CA PRO A 189 -0.04 -6.17 -15.25
C PRO A 189 -0.89 -7.39 -15.61
N MET A 190 -0.77 -8.48 -14.86
CA MET A 190 -1.59 -9.70 -15.07
C MET A 190 -3.10 -9.40 -15.13
N ALA A 191 -3.58 -8.52 -14.26
CA ALA A 191 -4.99 -8.13 -14.19
C ALA A 191 -5.49 -7.40 -15.46
N ASN A 192 -4.58 -6.89 -16.31
CA ASN A 192 -4.92 -6.23 -17.58
C ASN A 192 -4.85 -7.16 -18.80
N MET A 193 -4.71 -8.48 -18.64
CA MET A 193 -4.68 -9.40 -19.79
C MET A 193 -6.01 -9.49 -20.54
N ASN A 194 -7.11 -9.10 -19.89
CA ASN A 194 -8.45 -9.01 -20.49
C ASN A 194 -8.86 -7.54 -20.61
N LEU A 195 -8.86 -7.00 -21.84
CA LEU A 195 -9.17 -5.61 -22.13
C LEU A 195 -10.64 -5.44 -22.50
N ARG A 196 -11.31 -4.48 -21.86
CA ARG A 196 -12.68 -4.12 -22.20
C ARG A 196 -12.67 -3.01 -23.25
N ASN A 197 -13.30 -3.27 -24.39
CA ASN A 197 -13.49 -2.28 -25.43
C ASN A 197 -14.54 -1.25 -24.96
N PRO A 198 -14.23 0.05 -24.90
CA PRO A 198 -15.13 1.06 -24.36
C PRO A 198 -16.37 1.30 -25.23
N ASP A 199 -16.29 1.09 -26.55
CA ASP A 199 -17.39 1.34 -27.49
C ASP A 199 -18.40 0.17 -27.56
N THR A 200 -17.89 -1.05 -27.49
CA THR A 200 -18.68 -2.28 -27.71
C THR A 200 -18.93 -3.07 -26.43
N ASN A 201 -18.23 -2.70 -25.34
CA ASN A 201 -18.19 -3.41 -24.07
C ASN A 201 -17.70 -4.88 -24.17
N ALA A 202 -17.19 -5.29 -25.34
CA ALA A 202 -16.62 -6.60 -25.57
C ALA A 202 -15.29 -6.74 -24.82
N VAL A 203 -14.99 -7.96 -24.35
CA VAL A 203 -13.70 -8.30 -23.73
C VAL A 203 -12.84 -8.97 -24.79
N GLU A 204 -11.63 -8.45 -25.01
CA GLU A 204 -10.62 -8.99 -25.91
C GLU A 204 -9.32 -9.23 -25.13
N SER A 205 -8.55 -10.26 -25.51
CA SER A 205 -7.25 -10.49 -24.90
C SER A 205 -6.25 -9.40 -25.30
N ALA A 206 -5.49 -8.90 -24.33
CA ALA A 206 -4.40 -7.95 -24.57
C ALA A 206 -3.36 -8.49 -25.58
N GLU A 207 -3.15 -9.81 -25.60
CA GLU A 207 -2.25 -10.46 -26.57
C GLU A 207 -2.78 -10.38 -27.99
N GLU A 208 -4.10 -10.50 -28.20
CA GLU A 208 -4.70 -10.39 -29.53
C GLU A 208 -4.66 -8.95 -30.04
N VAL A 209 -4.95 -7.98 -29.15
CA VAL A 209 -4.76 -6.56 -29.45
C VAL A 209 -3.31 -6.26 -29.82
N GLY A 210 -2.36 -6.76 -29.03
CA GLY A 210 -0.92 -6.64 -29.29
C GLY A 210 -0.51 -7.21 -30.65
N LYS A 211 -0.94 -8.45 -30.97
CA LYS A 211 -0.66 -9.10 -32.25
C LYS A 211 -1.16 -8.28 -33.45
N ARG A 212 -2.34 -7.67 -33.35
CA ARG A 212 -2.89 -6.78 -34.40
C ARG A 212 -2.03 -5.53 -34.60
N LEU A 213 -1.39 -5.05 -33.54
CA LEU A 213 -0.49 -3.89 -33.54
C LEU A 213 0.97 -4.27 -33.86
N GLY A 214 1.29 -5.55 -34.05
CA GLY A 214 2.66 -6.03 -34.28
C GLY A 214 3.53 -6.08 -33.01
N LEU A 215 2.90 -6.15 -31.84
CA LEU A 215 3.53 -6.23 -30.53
C LEU A 215 3.44 -7.64 -29.93
N GLU A 216 4.49 -8.04 -29.22
CA GLU A 216 4.42 -9.08 -28.19
C GLU A 216 3.94 -8.45 -26.88
N VAL A 217 2.87 -8.98 -26.29
CA VAL A 217 2.36 -8.53 -24.99
C VAL A 217 2.59 -9.65 -23.99
N ARG A 218 3.20 -9.32 -22.85
CA ARG A 218 3.48 -10.26 -21.77
C ARG A 218 2.93 -9.73 -20.46
N SER A 219 2.31 -10.59 -19.66
CA SER A 219 1.95 -10.23 -18.30
C SER A 219 3.17 -10.29 -17.38
N VAL A 220 3.19 -9.42 -16.37
CA VAL A 220 4.10 -9.50 -15.21
C VAL A 220 3.32 -9.32 -13.91
N GLY A 221 3.75 -10.01 -12.86
CA GLY A 221 3.16 -9.91 -11.52
C GLY A 221 3.94 -8.99 -10.58
N ASN A 222 5.26 -8.88 -10.75
CA ASN A 222 6.13 -8.11 -9.86
C ASN A 222 7.36 -7.52 -10.57
N VAL A 223 8.06 -6.64 -9.85
CA VAL A 223 9.26 -5.96 -10.34
C VAL A 223 10.36 -6.94 -10.69
N GLN A 224 10.50 -8.03 -9.94
CA GLN A 224 11.56 -9.01 -10.16
C GLN A 224 11.41 -9.71 -11.52
N GLU A 225 10.20 -10.14 -11.83
CA GLU A 225 9.85 -10.70 -13.14
C GLU A 225 10.08 -9.67 -14.24
N ALA A 226 9.58 -8.44 -14.07
CA ALA A 226 9.75 -7.38 -15.06
C ALA A 226 11.23 -7.05 -15.32
N PHE A 227 12.04 -6.88 -14.27
CA PHE A 227 13.47 -6.61 -14.38
C PHE A 227 14.23 -7.75 -15.06
N SER A 228 13.89 -8.99 -14.74
CA SER A 228 14.47 -10.19 -15.37
C SER A 228 14.19 -10.18 -16.89
N LEU A 229 12.97 -9.83 -17.30
CA LEU A 229 12.62 -9.67 -18.72
C LEU A 229 13.33 -8.50 -19.40
N PHE A 230 13.45 -7.35 -18.72
CA PHE A 230 14.19 -6.19 -19.25
C PHE A 230 15.69 -6.44 -19.39
N THR A 231 16.25 -7.41 -18.65
CA THR A 231 17.69 -7.71 -18.63
C THR A 231 18.07 -9.02 -19.30
N ASP A 232 17.13 -9.75 -19.90
CA ASP A 232 17.31 -11.14 -20.39
C ASP A 232 17.90 -12.07 -19.30
N ASP A 233 17.44 -11.94 -18.06
CA ASP A 233 17.89 -12.68 -16.87
C ASP A 233 19.41 -12.57 -16.58
N ARG A 234 20.10 -11.60 -17.18
CA ARG A 234 21.55 -11.43 -17.00
C ARG A 234 21.93 -11.06 -15.58
N PHE A 235 21.00 -10.47 -14.85
CA PHE A 235 21.15 -10.06 -13.46
C PHE A 235 20.11 -10.80 -12.63
N ALA A 236 20.52 -11.92 -12.05
CA ALA A 236 19.65 -12.71 -11.17
C ALA A 236 19.53 -12.02 -9.81
N TYR A 237 18.31 -11.99 -9.27
CA TYR A 237 18.08 -11.58 -7.88
C TYR A 237 18.82 -12.53 -6.92
N PRO A 238 19.30 -12.03 -5.77
CA PRO A 238 20.00 -12.87 -4.81
C PRO A 238 19.08 -13.99 -4.33
N SER A 239 19.50 -15.25 -4.52
CA SER A 239 18.77 -16.39 -3.99
C SER A 239 19.12 -16.60 -2.53
N ALA A 240 18.12 -16.71 -1.66
CA ALA A 240 18.30 -17.03 -0.25
C ALA A 240 17.46 -18.22 0.21
N PRO A 241 17.98 -19.10 1.10
CA PRO A 241 17.17 -20.13 1.74
C PRO A 241 16.02 -19.48 2.51
N ALA A 242 14.85 -20.12 2.49
CA ALA A 242 13.68 -19.64 3.22
C ALA A 242 14.04 -19.36 4.69
N PHE A 243 13.56 -18.22 5.21
CA PHE A 243 13.68 -17.91 6.63
C PHE A 243 12.88 -18.93 7.44
N VAL A 244 13.48 -19.44 8.52
CA VAL A 244 12.83 -20.40 9.41
C VAL A 244 12.60 -19.72 10.75
N LEU A 245 11.34 -19.67 11.19
CA LEU A 245 11.00 -19.12 12.50
C LEU A 245 11.84 -19.80 13.61
N PRO A 246 12.41 -19.04 14.56
CA PRO A 246 13.14 -19.61 15.69
C PRO A 246 12.27 -20.57 16.51
N PRO A 247 12.83 -21.63 17.14
CA PRO A 247 12.06 -22.60 17.92
C PRO A 247 11.21 -21.97 19.03
N ALA A 248 11.70 -20.93 19.69
CA ALA A 248 10.97 -20.21 20.73
C ALA A 248 9.70 -19.52 20.18
N VAL A 249 9.79 -18.97 18.97
CA VAL A 249 8.65 -18.35 18.28
C VAL A 249 7.65 -19.42 17.85
N GLN A 250 8.11 -20.55 17.29
CA GLN A 250 7.24 -21.67 16.92
C GLN A 250 6.45 -22.23 18.13
N GLU A 251 7.11 -22.44 19.27
CA GLU A 251 6.46 -22.91 20.49
C GLU A 251 5.45 -21.88 21.03
N LEU A 252 5.80 -20.59 21.00
CA LEU A 252 4.90 -19.52 21.39
C LEU A 252 3.65 -19.49 20.49
N SER A 253 3.81 -19.58 19.17
CA SER A 253 2.68 -19.59 18.22
C SER A 253 1.72 -20.76 18.50
N ALA A 254 2.24 -21.96 18.78
CA ALA A 254 1.39 -23.11 19.12
C ALA A 254 0.59 -22.89 20.42
N ARG A 255 1.18 -22.26 21.43
CA ARG A 255 0.47 -21.89 22.68
C ARG A 255 -0.58 -20.83 22.44
N GLN A 256 -0.28 -19.82 21.62
CA GLN A 256 -1.24 -18.77 21.26
C GLN A 256 -2.46 -19.34 20.52
N VAL A 257 -2.26 -20.27 19.58
CA VAL A 257 -3.37 -20.99 18.92
C VAL A 257 -4.24 -21.73 19.94
N THR A 258 -3.62 -22.44 20.87
CA THR A 258 -4.37 -23.18 21.90
C THR A 258 -5.24 -22.25 22.75
N ALA A 259 -4.69 -21.12 23.18
CA ALA A 259 -5.43 -20.12 23.96
C ALA A 259 -6.54 -19.45 23.14
N LEU A 260 -6.25 -19.12 21.88
CA LEU A 260 -7.20 -18.51 20.95
C LEU A 260 -8.41 -19.41 20.67
N LEU A 261 -8.18 -20.71 20.40
CA LEU A 261 -9.28 -21.65 20.14
C LEU A 261 -10.15 -21.86 21.38
N ALA A 262 -9.57 -21.85 22.58
CA ALA A 262 -10.34 -21.90 23.82
C ALA A 262 -11.21 -20.65 23.99
N LEU A 263 -10.66 -19.46 23.76
CA LEU A 263 -11.40 -18.20 23.81
C LEU A 263 -12.54 -18.15 22.77
N LEU A 264 -12.26 -18.56 21.53
CA LEU A 264 -13.27 -18.63 20.47
C LEU A 264 -14.39 -19.62 20.81
N ALA A 265 -14.06 -20.79 21.37
CA ALA A 265 -15.05 -21.76 21.80
C ALA A 265 -15.97 -21.20 22.90
N ASP A 266 -15.40 -20.49 23.88
CA ASP A 266 -16.18 -19.86 24.95
C ASP A 266 -17.12 -18.76 24.42
N GLU A 267 -16.63 -17.90 23.51
CA GLU A 267 -17.47 -16.87 22.88
C GLU A 267 -18.57 -17.50 22.01
N ALA A 268 -18.25 -18.52 21.20
CA ALA A 268 -19.21 -19.19 20.34
C ALA A 268 -20.40 -19.81 21.10
N VAL A 269 -20.15 -20.34 22.31
CA VAL A 269 -21.20 -20.90 23.18
C VAL A 269 -22.13 -19.82 23.72
N ALA A 270 -21.66 -18.58 23.86
CA ALA A 270 -22.44 -17.46 24.38
C ALA A 270 -23.34 -16.78 23.33
N LEU A 271 -23.16 -17.09 22.04
CA LEU A 271 -23.88 -16.43 20.95
C LEU A 271 -25.32 -16.95 20.77
N PRO A 272 -26.26 -16.09 20.34
CA PRO A 272 -27.62 -16.50 20.01
C PRO A 272 -27.63 -17.37 18.74
N ALA A 273 -28.44 -18.44 18.71
CA ALA A 273 -28.52 -19.32 17.54
C ALA A 273 -29.05 -18.57 16.29
N ASN A 274 -28.16 -18.31 15.33
CA ASN A 274 -28.43 -17.64 14.06
C ASN A 274 -27.38 -18.06 13.00
N GLN A 275 -27.54 -17.58 11.76
CA GLN A 275 -26.64 -17.91 10.65
C GLN A 275 -25.19 -17.47 10.91
N GLU A 276 -24.98 -16.33 11.58
CA GLU A 276 -23.65 -15.82 11.91
C GLU A 276 -22.95 -16.72 12.94
N THR A 277 -23.69 -17.25 13.91
CA THR A 277 -23.18 -18.22 14.88
C THR A 277 -22.82 -19.55 14.22
N ASP A 278 -23.56 -19.99 13.20
CA ASP A 278 -23.18 -21.16 12.41
C ASP A 278 -21.85 -20.93 11.67
N ALA A 279 -21.62 -19.73 11.14
CA ALA A 279 -20.36 -19.35 10.51
C ALA A 279 -19.20 -19.30 11.52
N VAL A 280 -19.39 -18.70 12.71
CA VAL A 280 -18.41 -18.74 13.82
C VAL A 280 -18.04 -20.18 14.20
N ASN A 281 -19.03 -21.06 14.35
CA ASN A 281 -18.79 -22.47 14.64
C ASN A 281 -18.05 -23.19 13.49
N GLY A 282 -18.35 -22.83 12.24
CA GLY A 282 -17.63 -23.31 11.07
C GLY A 282 -16.16 -22.91 11.07
N LEU A 283 -15.85 -21.65 11.44
CA LEU A 283 -14.50 -21.15 11.57
C LEU A 283 -13.75 -21.85 12.72
N LEU A 284 -14.38 -22.02 13.89
CA LEU A 284 -13.80 -22.77 15.02
C LEU A 284 -13.45 -24.21 14.62
N ALA A 285 -14.36 -24.91 13.94
CA ALA A 285 -14.11 -26.28 13.48
C ALA A 285 -12.93 -26.36 12.50
N ARG A 286 -12.86 -25.44 11.53
CA ARG A 286 -11.76 -25.36 10.57
C ARG A 286 -10.42 -25.04 11.24
N ALA A 287 -10.41 -24.06 12.16
CA ALA A 287 -9.21 -23.68 12.90
C ALA A 287 -8.70 -24.83 13.77
N THR A 288 -9.61 -25.56 14.43
CA THR A 288 -9.29 -26.76 15.21
C THR A 288 -8.67 -27.85 14.33
N ALA A 289 -9.28 -28.15 13.18
CA ALA A 289 -8.77 -29.15 12.24
C ALA A 289 -7.38 -28.77 11.69
N ALA A 290 -7.15 -27.48 11.41
CA ALA A 290 -5.85 -26.96 11.00
C ALA A 290 -4.80 -27.16 12.12
N ALA A 291 -5.15 -26.86 13.37
CA ALA A 291 -4.26 -27.05 14.52
C ALA A 291 -3.89 -28.53 14.72
N GLU A 292 -4.87 -29.44 14.67
CA GLU A 292 -4.68 -30.88 14.77
C GLU A 292 -3.80 -31.46 13.65
N SER A 293 -3.84 -30.83 12.47
CA SER A 293 -3.01 -31.17 11.31
C SER A 293 -1.61 -30.53 11.35
N GLY A 294 -1.27 -29.79 12.41
CA GLY A 294 0.02 -29.09 12.55
C GLY A 294 0.13 -27.79 11.74
N GLN A 295 -0.95 -27.30 11.14
CA GLN A 295 -0.99 -26.04 10.40
C GLN A 295 -1.21 -24.86 11.36
N VAL A 296 -0.22 -24.61 12.23
CA VAL A 296 -0.33 -23.64 13.35
C VAL A 296 -0.69 -22.23 12.87
N ALA A 297 -0.03 -21.72 11.83
CA ALA A 297 -0.30 -20.37 11.31
C ALA A 297 -1.72 -20.25 10.73
N THR A 298 -2.14 -21.23 9.92
CA THR A 298 -3.52 -21.30 9.38
C THR A 298 -4.55 -21.37 10.49
N ALA A 299 -4.32 -22.19 11.52
CA ALA A 299 -5.20 -22.30 12.67
C ALA A 299 -5.34 -20.97 13.43
N TYR A 300 -4.23 -20.25 13.62
CA TYR A 300 -4.23 -18.93 14.24
C TYR A 300 -5.08 -17.96 13.43
N GLY A 301 -4.84 -17.84 12.13
CA GLY A 301 -5.54 -16.88 11.28
C GLY A 301 -7.04 -17.14 11.18
N ILE A 302 -7.48 -18.40 10.97
CA ILE A 302 -8.91 -18.75 10.98
C ILE A 302 -9.52 -18.51 12.36
N GLY A 303 -8.80 -18.86 13.43
CA GLY A 303 -9.25 -18.64 14.80
C GLY A 303 -9.46 -17.15 15.12
N MET A 304 -8.58 -16.28 14.61
CA MET A 304 -8.70 -14.83 14.78
C MET A 304 -9.89 -14.26 14.01
N GLU A 305 -10.13 -14.72 12.78
CA GLU A 305 -11.32 -14.33 12.01
C GLU A 305 -12.60 -14.76 12.75
N GLY A 306 -12.63 -16.01 13.24
CA GLY A 306 -13.75 -16.53 14.02
C GLY A 306 -13.98 -15.74 15.31
N LEU A 307 -12.92 -15.37 16.04
CA LEU A 307 -13.03 -14.60 17.27
C LEU A 307 -13.54 -13.19 17.02
N THR A 308 -13.02 -12.53 15.99
CA THR A 308 -13.45 -11.19 15.60
C THR A 308 -14.92 -11.20 15.17
N MET A 309 -15.32 -12.20 14.39
CA MET A 309 -16.72 -12.42 14.00
C MET A 309 -17.63 -12.65 15.22
N ALA A 310 -17.21 -13.50 16.16
CA ALA A 310 -17.95 -13.73 17.40
C ALA A 310 -18.11 -12.45 18.22
N ALA A 311 -17.05 -11.64 18.34
CA ALA A 311 -17.09 -10.36 19.04
C ALA A 311 -18.08 -9.37 18.38
N ARG A 312 -18.11 -9.31 17.04
CA ARG A 312 -19.09 -8.48 16.29
C ARG A 312 -20.53 -8.91 16.57
N GLU A 313 -20.81 -10.22 16.54
CA GLU A 313 -22.16 -10.73 16.79
C GLU A 313 -22.64 -10.45 18.21
N ARG A 314 -21.75 -10.60 19.19
CA ARG A 314 -22.05 -10.23 20.57
C ARG A 314 -22.32 -8.73 20.72
N ALA A 315 -21.49 -7.89 20.10
CA ALA A 315 -21.65 -6.45 20.13
C ALA A 315 -22.96 -5.99 19.47
N SER A 316 -23.38 -6.66 18.39
CA SER A 316 -24.66 -6.44 17.73
C SER A 316 -25.84 -6.79 18.65
N ALA A 317 -25.77 -7.93 19.33
CA ALA A 317 -26.79 -8.32 20.31
C ALA A 317 -26.88 -7.32 21.48
N ASP A 318 -25.75 -6.86 22.00
CA ASP A 318 -25.68 -5.86 23.06
C ASP A 318 -26.27 -4.51 22.59
N ALA A 319 -25.92 -4.07 21.37
CA ALA A 319 -26.48 -2.85 20.78
C ALA A 319 -28.01 -2.91 20.65
N GLN A 320 -28.54 -4.03 20.16
CA GLN A 320 -29.99 -4.26 20.06
C GLN A 320 -30.66 -4.26 21.44
N ALA A 321 -30.03 -4.86 22.46
CA ALA A 321 -30.53 -4.84 23.82
C ALA A 321 -30.57 -3.42 24.40
N GLN A 322 -29.54 -2.59 24.15
CA GLN A 322 -29.50 -1.20 24.60
C GLN A 322 -30.57 -0.34 23.90
N LEU A 323 -30.73 -0.53 22.59
CA LEU A 323 -31.78 0.11 21.80
C LEU A 323 -33.18 -0.21 22.33
N ALA A 324 -33.44 -1.48 22.65
CA ALA A 324 -34.71 -1.93 23.21
C ALA A 324 -34.95 -1.37 24.63
N ALA A 325 -33.90 -1.31 25.47
CA ALA A 325 -34.02 -0.90 26.86
C ALA A 325 -34.14 0.62 27.05
N SER A 326 -33.45 1.40 26.21
CA SER A 326 -33.23 2.84 26.47
C SER A 326 -33.44 3.74 25.25
N GLY A 327 -33.87 3.17 24.13
CA GLY A 327 -34.00 3.88 22.86
C GLY A 327 -32.65 4.34 22.30
N VAL A 328 -32.70 5.09 21.20
CA VAL A 328 -31.50 5.60 20.52
C VAL A 328 -30.63 6.43 21.48
N THR A 329 -31.21 7.36 22.25
CA THR A 329 -30.44 8.24 23.14
C THR A 329 -29.64 7.47 24.21
N GLY A 330 -30.25 6.47 24.86
CA GLY A 330 -29.56 5.69 25.87
C GLY A 330 -28.53 4.73 25.27
N ALA A 331 -28.83 4.14 24.11
CA ALA A 331 -27.88 3.30 23.39
C ALA A 331 -26.68 4.11 22.87
N THR A 332 -26.88 5.34 22.39
CA THR A 332 -25.79 6.26 22.07
C THR A 332 -24.92 6.55 23.30
N ALA A 333 -25.52 6.80 24.47
CA ALA A 333 -24.75 7.05 25.70
C ALA A 333 -23.92 5.83 26.15
N TRP A 334 -24.48 4.61 26.00
CA TRP A 334 -23.73 3.36 26.23
C TRP A 334 -22.53 3.25 25.29
N LEU A 335 -22.75 3.51 24.00
CA LEU A 335 -21.71 3.45 22.97
C LEU A 335 -20.62 4.49 23.22
N THR A 336 -20.97 5.71 23.62
CA THR A 336 -20.00 6.76 24.00
C THR A 336 -19.12 6.33 25.17
N GLU A 337 -19.69 5.68 26.19
CA GLU A 337 -18.89 5.20 27.33
C GLU A 337 -18.03 3.99 26.96
N TRP A 338 -18.48 3.13 26.03
CA TRP A 338 -17.63 2.09 25.46
C TRP A 338 -16.46 2.70 24.69
N LEU A 339 -16.72 3.59 23.73
CA LEU A 339 -15.71 4.31 22.97
C LEU A 339 -14.63 4.92 23.88
N LYS A 340 -15.06 5.62 24.93
CA LYS A 340 -14.13 6.23 25.91
C LYS A 340 -13.21 5.20 26.58
N ARG A 341 -13.72 4.03 26.95
CA ARG A 341 -12.89 2.95 27.53
C ARG A 341 -11.93 2.36 26.51
N SER A 342 -12.38 2.14 25.28
CA SER A 342 -11.55 1.63 24.18
C SER A 342 -10.43 2.62 23.83
N THR A 343 -10.73 3.92 23.74
CA THR A 343 -9.73 4.99 23.57
C THR A 343 -8.70 4.98 24.68
N ALA A 344 -9.13 4.94 25.95
CA ALA A 344 -8.20 4.90 27.08
C ALA A 344 -7.31 3.65 27.05
N SER A 345 -7.88 2.49 26.69
CA SER A 345 -7.15 1.22 26.60
C SER A 345 -6.16 1.22 25.44
N ASN A 346 -6.54 1.73 24.27
CA ASN A 346 -5.68 1.89 23.11
C ASN A 346 -4.48 2.80 23.41
N SER A 347 -4.73 3.98 23.99
CA SER A 347 -3.66 4.92 24.37
C SER A 347 -2.72 4.31 25.43
N ALA A 348 -3.25 3.54 26.39
CA ALA A 348 -2.44 2.86 27.38
C ALA A 348 -1.55 1.77 26.76
N ALA A 349 -2.10 0.95 25.86
CA ALA A 349 -1.36 -0.09 25.14
C ALA A 349 -0.24 0.50 24.27
N LEU A 350 -0.53 1.60 23.57
CA LEU A 350 0.45 2.31 22.74
C LEU A 350 1.59 2.87 23.60
N THR A 351 1.25 3.54 24.72
CA THR A 351 2.23 4.08 25.67
C THR A 351 3.11 2.97 26.25
N GLN A 352 2.51 1.85 26.66
CA GLN A 352 3.24 0.71 27.19
C GLN A 352 4.19 0.11 26.15
N GLY A 353 3.74 -0.05 24.91
CA GLY A 353 4.56 -0.57 23.81
C GLY A 353 5.79 0.28 23.57
N ILE A 354 5.62 1.60 23.47
CA ILE A 354 6.72 2.56 23.31
C ILE A 354 7.72 2.45 24.46
N GLN A 355 7.24 2.40 25.72
CA GLN A 355 8.10 2.26 26.90
C GLN A 355 8.89 0.95 26.92
N LEU A 356 8.32 -0.14 26.40
CA LEU A 356 9.02 -1.41 26.30
C LEU A 356 10.17 -1.38 25.29
N GLY A 357 10.09 -0.50 24.29
CA GLY A 357 11.14 -0.33 23.28
C GLY A 357 12.51 -0.05 23.89
N ASP A 358 12.59 0.70 25.00
CA ASP A 358 13.85 1.01 25.68
C ASP A 358 14.57 -0.23 26.24
N ALA A 359 13.84 -1.31 26.52
CA ALA A 359 14.37 -2.57 27.04
C ALA A 359 14.60 -3.64 25.96
N MET A 360 14.18 -3.37 24.71
CA MET A 360 14.29 -4.30 23.59
C MET A 360 15.67 -4.28 22.93
N GLY A 361 16.02 -5.39 22.26
CA GLY A 361 17.18 -5.47 21.38
C GLY A 361 16.99 -4.70 20.07
N TYR A 362 18.03 -4.64 19.26
CA TYR A 362 18.05 -3.80 18.06
C TYR A 362 16.94 -4.12 17.06
N GLU A 363 16.85 -5.37 16.62
CA GLU A 363 15.88 -5.84 15.63
C GLU A 363 14.46 -5.73 16.16
N GLN A 364 14.28 -5.95 17.47
CA GLN A 364 13.01 -5.79 18.16
C GLN A 364 12.54 -4.32 18.15
N GLN A 365 13.44 -3.37 18.44
CA GLN A 365 13.14 -1.94 18.38
C GLN A 365 12.74 -1.48 16.97
N LEU A 366 13.40 -2.00 15.94
CA LEU A 366 13.07 -1.68 14.54
C LEU A 366 11.76 -2.30 14.07
N THR A 367 11.37 -3.43 14.65
CA THR A 367 10.15 -4.18 14.32
C THR A 367 8.93 -3.64 15.08
N LEU A 368 9.13 -3.07 16.26
CA LEU A 368 8.08 -2.58 17.15
C LEU A 368 7.08 -1.61 16.47
N PRO A 369 7.49 -0.66 15.61
CA PRO A 369 6.54 0.20 14.89
C PRO A 369 5.46 -0.55 14.12
N ASN A 370 5.76 -1.71 13.51
CA ASN A 370 4.75 -2.53 12.82
C ASN A 370 3.68 -3.04 13.82
N ALA A 371 4.12 -3.62 14.94
CA ALA A 371 3.16 -4.10 15.94
C ALA A 371 2.31 -2.97 16.55
N LEU A 372 2.87 -1.77 16.68
CA LEU A 372 2.15 -0.59 17.17
C LEU A 372 1.24 0.04 16.12
N SER A 373 1.44 -0.24 14.83
CA SER A 373 0.63 0.35 13.74
C SER A 373 -0.84 0.03 13.87
N TRP A 374 -1.20 -1.15 14.38
CA TRP A 374 -2.58 -1.51 14.69
C TRP A 374 -3.22 -0.58 15.71
N LEU A 375 -2.47 -0.18 16.75
CA LEU A 375 -2.97 0.77 17.76
C LEU A 375 -3.09 2.18 17.19
N ALA A 376 -2.16 2.61 16.33
CA ALA A 376 -2.25 3.90 15.65
C ALA A 376 -3.42 3.95 14.63
N TYR A 377 -3.67 2.85 13.93
CA TYR A 377 -4.81 2.67 13.05
C TYR A 377 -6.13 2.71 13.85
N ASN A 378 -6.19 1.97 14.96
CA ASN A 378 -7.34 1.99 15.88
C ASN A 378 -7.58 3.37 16.47
N ASP A 379 -6.54 4.13 16.82
CA ASP A 379 -6.69 5.50 17.32
C ASP A 379 -7.42 6.38 16.29
N SER A 380 -7.07 6.23 15.01
CA SER A 380 -7.73 6.94 13.91
C SER A 380 -9.20 6.51 13.72
N ILE A 381 -9.51 5.22 13.86
CA ILE A 381 -10.90 4.72 13.87
C ILE A 381 -11.69 5.31 15.04
N LEU A 382 -11.14 5.25 16.26
CA LEU A 382 -11.78 5.73 17.47
C LEU A 382 -12.06 7.24 17.39
N GLN A 383 -11.13 8.02 16.83
CA GLN A 383 -11.35 9.44 16.53
C GLN A 383 -12.49 9.65 15.53
N SER A 384 -12.56 8.85 14.46
CA SER A 384 -13.67 8.92 13.50
C SER A 384 -15.01 8.54 14.11
N VAL A 385 -15.08 7.51 14.95
CA VAL A 385 -16.31 7.15 15.70
C VAL A 385 -16.70 8.31 16.62
N GLN A 386 -15.75 8.89 17.36
CA GLN A 386 -16.01 10.04 18.24
C GLN A 386 -16.64 11.22 17.48
N GLN A 387 -16.07 11.59 16.34
CA GLN A 387 -16.58 12.69 15.51
C GLN A 387 -18.03 12.44 15.05
N GLN A 388 -18.37 11.20 14.72
CA GLN A 388 -19.73 10.82 14.32
C GLN A 388 -20.72 10.81 15.49
N LEU A 389 -20.28 10.40 16.68
CA LEU A 389 -21.09 10.51 17.90
C LEU A 389 -21.36 11.98 18.26
N ASP A 390 -20.34 12.83 18.15
CA ASP A 390 -20.45 14.27 18.44
C ASP A 390 -21.40 15.00 17.47
N ALA A 391 -21.51 14.51 16.23
CA ALA A 391 -22.47 15.03 15.24
C ALA A 391 -23.94 14.74 15.62
N GLY A 392 -24.19 13.76 16.50
CA GLY A 392 -25.51 13.53 17.12
C GLY A 392 -26.60 12.95 16.22
N ALA A 393 -26.26 12.42 15.04
CA ALA A 393 -27.20 12.01 14.01
C ALA A 393 -27.44 10.48 13.92
N LEU A 394 -27.20 9.72 14.99
CA LEU A 394 -27.28 8.26 14.91
C LEU A 394 -28.71 7.70 14.93
N ASP A 395 -28.93 6.70 14.08
CA ASP A 395 -30.07 5.80 14.13
C ASP A 395 -29.66 4.42 14.69
N ALA A 396 -30.60 3.48 14.71
CA ALA A 396 -30.36 2.12 15.19
C ALA A 396 -29.29 1.37 14.37
N VAL A 397 -29.20 1.64 13.06
CA VAL A 397 -28.23 1.00 12.17
C VAL A 397 -26.83 1.51 12.48
N GLY A 398 -26.67 2.82 12.67
CA GLY A 398 -25.39 3.43 13.05
C GLY A 398 -24.90 2.94 14.41
N ILE A 399 -25.80 2.74 15.38
CA ILE A 399 -25.45 2.21 16.70
C ILE A 399 -24.92 0.77 16.61
N ASP A 400 -25.62 -0.11 15.89
CA ASP A 400 -25.17 -1.50 15.67
C ASP A 400 -23.81 -1.54 14.96
N ARG A 401 -23.67 -0.75 13.89
CA ARG A 401 -22.44 -0.62 13.11
C ARG A 401 -21.25 -0.21 13.98
N TYR A 402 -21.38 0.85 14.77
CA TYR A 402 -20.28 1.33 15.60
C TYR A 402 -19.98 0.41 16.78
N ALA A 403 -20.97 -0.30 17.30
CA ALA A 403 -20.73 -1.36 18.29
C ALA A 403 -19.86 -2.48 17.69
N ARG A 404 -20.14 -2.93 16.46
CA ARG A 404 -19.30 -3.91 15.75
C ARG A 404 -17.89 -3.39 15.49
N ILE A 405 -17.73 -2.13 15.09
CA ILE A 405 -16.40 -1.51 14.90
C ILE A 405 -15.60 -1.47 16.22
N LEU A 406 -16.24 -1.08 17.33
CA LEU A 406 -15.58 -1.08 18.64
C LEU A 406 -15.20 -2.49 19.12
N ALA A 407 -15.99 -3.51 18.76
CA ALA A 407 -15.65 -4.90 19.04
C ALA A 407 -14.38 -5.36 18.32
N ASP A 408 -14.19 -4.95 17.06
CA ASP A 408 -12.96 -5.21 16.31
C ASP A 408 -11.76 -4.53 16.97
N VAL A 409 -11.91 -3.26 17.36
CA VAL A 409 -10.87 -2.49 18.05
C VAL A 409 -10.48 -3.14 19.37
N ASP A 410 -11.46 -3.53 20.20
CA ASP A 410 -11.20 -4.18 21.48
C ASP A 410 -10.55 -5.56 21.29
N THR A 411 -10.93 -6.32 20.26
CA THR A 411 -10.27 -7.61 19.93
C THR A 411 -8.81 -7.38 19.53
N ALA A 412 -8.56 -6.36 18.72
CA ALA A 412 -7.20 -5.98 18.32
C ALA A 412 -6.33 -5.59 19.53
N ILE A 413 -6.87 -4.75 20.44
CA ILE A 413 -6.15 -4.28 21.64
C ILE A 413 -5.87 -5.44 22.62
N ASN A 414 -6.84 -6.31 22.85
CA ASN A 414 -6.78 -7.28 23.95
C ASN A 414 -6.21 -8.65 23.55
N VAL A 415 -6.20 -8.98 22.27
CA VAL A 415 -5.77 -10.31 21.80
C VAL A 415 -4.62 -10.17 20.80
N PHE A 416 -4.83 -9.39 19.75
CA PHE A 416 -3.91 -9.37 18.63
C PHE A 416 -2.59 -8.66 18.94
N TYR A 417 -2.65 -7.43 19.45
CA TYR A 417 -1.46 -6.66 19.83
C TYR A 417 -0.58 -7.37 20.88
N PRO A 418 -1.13 -7.93 21.99
CA PRO A 418 -0.33 -8.69 22.93
C PRO A 418 0.37 -9.91 22.31
N ASN A 419 -0.27 -10.56 21.33
CA ASN A 419 0.34 -11.69 20.63
C ASN A 419 1.52 -11.26 19.77
N GLN A 420 1.39 -10.18 18.99
CA GLN A 420 2.49 -9.62 18.22
C GLN A 420 3.66 -9.20 19.10
N LEU A 421 3.37 -8.51 20.22
CA LEU A 421 4.39 -8.09 21.18
C LEU A 421 5.15 -9.30 21.76
N ALA A 422 4.45 -10.38 22.07
CA ALA A 422 5.08 -11.61 22.55
C ALA A 422 5.99 -12.26 21.49
N ILE A 423 5.61 -12.20 20.20
CA ILE A 423 6.43 -12.68 19.09
C ILE A 423 7.71 -11.86 18.97
N ILE A 424 7.62 -10.53 19.03
CA ILE A 424 8.80 -9.65 19.05
C ILE A 424 9.73 -10.02 20.22
N GLN A 425 9.18 -10.16 21.43
CA GLN A 425 9.98 -10.46 22.62
C GLN A 425 10.64 -11.85 22.59
N ALA A 426 9.98 -12.83 21.97
CA ALA A 426 10.51 -14.19 21.81
C ALA A 426 11.54 -14.31 20.68
N ALA A 427 11.55 -13.36 19.74
CA ALA A 427 12.51 -13.31 18.65
C ALA A 427 13.94 -13.07 19.18
N PRO A 428 14.95 -13.76 18.62
CA PRO A 428 16.35 -13.45 18.87
C PRO A 428 16.63 -11.99 18.52
N ALA A 429 17.35 -11.29 19.40
CA ALA A 429 17.77 -9.92 19.15
C ALA A 429 19.22 -9.75 19.54
N GLN A 430 19.99 -9.08 18.69
CA GLN A 430 21.38 -8.75 18.97
C GLN A 430 21.46 -7.49 19.85
N PRO A 431 22.53 -7.34 20.64
CA PRO A 431 22.82 -6.07 21.29
C PRO A 431 23.05 -5.00 20.20
N GLY A 432 22.18 -3.99 20.21
CA GLY A 432 22.23 -2.90 19.23
C GLY A 432 23.33 -1.88 19.45
N PRO A 433 23.47 -0.92 18.52
CA PRO A 433 24.37 0.22 18.66
C PRO A 433 23.98 1.20 19.79
N GLY A 434 22.97 0.87 20.61
CA GLY A 434 22.36 1.71 21.62
C GLY A 434 21.18 2.53 21.08
N ALA A 435 20.40 3.13 21.99
CA ALA A 435 19.14 3.81 21.65
C ALA A 435 19.32 5.02 20.71
N GLY A 436 20.43 5.77 20.84
CA GLY A 436 20.68 6.97 20.03
C GLY A 436 20.78 6.68 18.52
N PRO A 437 21.66 5.76 18.08
CA PRO A 437 21.73 5.37 16.67
C PRO A 437 20.44 4.75 16.11
N VAL A 438 19.68 4.01 16.93
CA VAL A 438 18.37 3.48 16.54
C VAL A 438 17.36 4.60 16.32
N ALA A 439 17.28 5.55 17.24
CA ALA A 439 16.41 6.71 17.12
C ALA A 439 16.77 7.54 15.88
N ALA A 440 18.06 7.78 15.61
CA ALA A 440 18.49 8.50 14.42
C ALA A 440 18.09 7.78 13.12
N TYR A 441 18.26 6.45 13.09
CA TYR A 441 17.83 5.62 11.97
C TYR A 441 16.32 5.68 11.74
N LEU A 442 15.53 5.49 12.80
CA LEU A 442 14.08 5.59 12.74
C LEU A 442 13.64 6.99 12.29
N ALA A 443 14.29 8.06 12.74
CA ALA A 443 13.94 9.42 12.37
C ALA A 443 14.08 9.71 10.87
N ASP A 444 15.16 9.24 10.25
CA ASP A 444 15.39 9.38 8.81
C ASP A 444 14.32 8.59 8.04
N TYR A 445 13.99 7.39 8.53
CA TYR A 445 12.95 6.55 7.96
C TYR A 445 11.53 7.13 8.11
N THR A 446 11.18 7.65 9.29
CA THR A 446 9.95 8.39 9.60
C THR A 446 9.78 9.55 8.63
N THR A 447 10.85 10.33 8.42
CA THR A 447 10.85 11.47 7.49
C THR A 447 10.53 11.02 6.07
N PHE A 448 11.15 9.93 5.61
CA PHE A 448 10.89 9.36 4.30
C PHE A 448 9.42 8.94 4.15
N LEU A 449 8.91 8.11 5.07
CA LEU A 449 7.54 7.61 4.99
C LEU A 449 6.50 8.71 5.09
N ALA A 450 6.72 9.72 5.94
CA ALA A 450 5.83 10.88 6.03
C ALA A 450 5.79 11.67 4.71
N ARG A 451 6.93 11.86 4.05
CA ARG A 451 6.99 12.50 2.72
C ARG A 451 6.28 11.66 1.66
N ALA A 452 6.50 10.35 1.65
CA ALA A 452 5.83 9.43 0.72
C ALA A 452 4.32 9.42 0.94
N GLY A 453 3.86 9.34 2.20
CA GLY A 453 2.45 9.45 2.57
C GLY A 453 1.84 10.78 2.15
N ASN A 454 2.57 11.90 2.28
CA ASN A 454 2.09 13.20 1.79
C ASN A 454 1.94 13.26 0.27
N ALA A 455 2.89 12.68 -0.48
CA ALA A 455 2.75 12.58 -1.94
C ALA A 455 1.52 11.74 -2.34
N GLN A 456 1.26 10.65 -1.60
CA GLN A 456 0.06 9.83 -1.78
C GLN A 456 -1.22 10.57 -1.36
N GLN A 457 -1.17 11.40 -0.32
CA GLN A 457 -2.31 12.20 0.10
C GLN A 457 -2.66 13.27 -0.93
N ASP A 458 -1.66 13.88 -1.58
CA ASP A 458 -1.89 14.78 -2.72
C ASP A 458 -2.64 14.05 -3.86
N TYR A 459 -2.29 12.77 -4.12
CA TYR A 459 -3.04 11.91 -5.03
C TYR A 459 -4.50 11.71 -4.57
N VAL A 460 -4.69 11.35 -3.30
CA VAL A 460 -6.04 11.11 -2.74
C VAL A 460 -6.90 12.37 -2.90
N GLN A 461 -6.38 13.55 -2.57
CA GLN A 461 -7.09 14.83 -2.70
C GLN A 461 -7.47 15.15 -4.16
N GLN A 462 -6.54 14.94 -5.10
CA GLN A 462 -6.74 15.35 -6.49
C GLN A 462 -7.55 14.34 -7.30
N VAL A 463 -7.35 13.05 -7.07
CA VAL A 463 -7.87 11.97 -7.91
C VAL A 463 -9.05 11.27 -7.26
N VAL A 464 -8.92 10.88 -5.99
CA VAL A 464 -9.97 10.15 -5.26
C VAL A 464 -11.09 11.10 -4.87
N MET A 465 -10.73 12.23 -4.23
CA MET A 465 -11.70 13.22 -3.78
C MET A 465 -12.13 14.22 -4.86
N ARG A 466 -11.38 14.30 -5.98
CA ARG A 466 -11.66 15.22 -7.11
C ARG A 466 -11.85 16.68 -6.65
N GLY A 467 -11.10 17.11 -5.64
CA GLY A 467 -11.16 18.47 -5.07
C GLY A 467 -12.38 18.76 -4.19
N GLN A 468 -13.15 17.74 -3.79
CA GLN A 468 -14.21 17.89 -2.78
C GLN A 468 -13.62 18.12 -1.38
N ASP A 469 -14.39 18.77 -0.50
CA ASP A 469 -13.99 19.04 0.89
C ASP A 469 -13.80 17.72 1.67
N PRO A 470 -12.60 17.45 2.24
CA PRO A 470 -12.35 16.25 3.03
C PRO A 470 -13.30 16.09 4.22
N ALA A 471 -13.71 17.19 4.87
CA ALA A 471 -14.61 17.13 6.03
C ALA A 471 -16.06 16.80 5.63
N GLU A 472 -16.46 17.16 4.41
CA GLU A 472 -17.74 16.76 3.84
C GLU A 472 -17.69 15.30 3.40
N LEU A 473 -16.63 14.88 2.70
CA LEU A 473 -16.45 13.48 2.30
C LEU A 473 -16.34 12.54 3.51
N ALA A 474 -15.61 12.90 4.57
CA ALA A 474 -15.52 12.08 5.78
C ALA A 474 -16.88 11.94 6.50
N ARG A 475 -17.80 12.90 6.32
CA ARG A 475 -19.19 12.80 6.83
C ARG A 475 -20.09 11.94 5.92
N GLN A 476 -19.83 11.95 4.62
CA GLN A 476 -20.55 11.15 3.63
C GLN A 476 -20.07 9.69 3.56
N ASN A 477 -18.82 9.45 3.95
CA ASN A 477 -18.18 8.15 3.95
C ASN A 477 -18.29 7.48 5.32
N ASP A 478 -18.46 6.16 5.32
CA ASP A 478 -18.62 5.36 6.52
C ASP A 478 -17.32 5.30 7.35
N VAL A 479 -17.43 5.22 8.67
CA VAL A 479 -16.28 5.20 9.61
C VAL A 479 -15.41 3.95 9.42
N GLY A 480 -15.97 2.89 8.85
CA GLY A 480 -15.24 1.69 8.45
C GLY A 480 -14.38 1.84 7.19
N LEU A 481 -14.54 2.92 6.41
CA LEU A 481 -13.78 3.17 5.19
C LEU A 481 -12.36 3.68 5.49
N LEU A 482 -11.41 3.37 4.61
CA LEU A 482 -10.01 3.80 4.74
C LEU A 482 -9.84 5.32 4.69
N LEU A 483 -10.76 6.06 4.05
CA LEU A 483 -10.60 7.49 3.82
C LEU A 483 -10.60 8.35 5.10
N PRO A 484 -11.58 8.24 6.02
CA PRO A 484 -11.51 8.91 7.33
C PRO A 484 -10.22 8.57 8.11
N VAL A 485 -9.79 7.30 8.06
CA VAL A 485 -8.57 6.86 8.74
C VAL A 485 -7.33 7.54 8.16
N VAL A 486 -7.20 7.57 6.82
CA VAL A 486 -6.09 8.26 6.13
C VAL A 486 -6.05 9.75 6.46
N LEU A 487 -7.20 10.42 6.58
CA LEU A 487 -7.26 11.84 6.94
C LEU A 487 -6.80 12.13 8.38
N ASN A 488 -7.19 11.29 9.33
CA ASN A 488 -6.74 11.40 10.72
C ASN A 488 -5.23 11.12 10.82
N LEU A 489 -4.74 10.07 10.15
CA LEU A 489 -3.31 9.75 10.07
C LEU A 489 -2.48 10.86 9.42
N SER A 490 -3.00 11.51 8.38
CA SER A 490 -2.37 12.67 7.74
C SER A 490 -2.20 13.82 8.71
N SER A 491 -3.22 14.10 9.51
CA SER A 491 -3.19 15.14 10.55
C SER A 491 -2.19 14.80 11.66
N ALA A 492 -2.13 13.53 12.09
CA ALA A 492 -1.16 13.04 13.06
C ALA A 492 0.29 13.13 12.51
N ALA A 493 0.51 12.74 11.26
CA ALA A 493 1.80 12.82 10.60
C ALA A 493 2.28 14.28 10.44
N ALA A 494 1.38 15.22 10.17
CA ALA A 494 1.70 16.65 10.10
C ALA A 494 2.10 17.25 11.47
N ALA A 495 1.70 16.61 12.57
CA ALA A 495 2.04 17.01 13.93
C ALA A 495 3.37 16.43 14.43
N ILE A 496 4.03 15.56 13.65
CA ILE A 496 5.35 15.01 13.98
C ILE A 496 6.37 16.17 14.07
N PRO A 497 6.99 16.39 15.24
CA PRO A 497 7.95 17.49 15.41
C PRO A 497 9.23 17.25 14.62
N SER A 498 9.94 18.32 14.30
CA SER A 498 11.26 18.22 13.64
C SER A 498 12.41 17.87 14.59
N SER A 499 12.19 17.91 15.92
CA SER A 499 13.20 17.56 16.94
C SER A 499 13.14 16.08 17.33
N ARG A 500 14.32 15.45 17.40
CA ARG A 500 14.55 14.01 17.65
C ARG A 500 14.90 13.78 19.13
N ASP A 501 13.92 13.95 20.00
CA ASP A 501 14.18 14.14 21.43
C ASP A 501 14.50 12.84 22.21
N SER A 502 13.96 11.68 21.80
CA SER A 502 14.25 10.37 22.39
C SER A 502 13.89 9.19 21.49
N LEU A 503 14.34 7.97 21.84
CA LEU A 503 13.92 6.73 21.16
C LEU A 503 12.41 6.51 21.29
N SER A 504 11.84 6.79 22.47
CA SER A 504 10.40 6.68 22.69
C SER A 504 9.61 7.60 21.76
N ASP A 505 10.07 8.84 21.58
CA ASP A 505 9.43 9.78 20.64
C ASP A 505 9.52 9.27 19.20
N GLU A 506 10.69 8.74 18.80
CA GLU A 506 10.85 8.22 17.44
C GLU A 506 10.08 6.93 17.17
N LEU A 507 9.91 6.06 18.16
CA LEU A 507 9.05 4.88 18.01
C LEU A 507 7.60 5.27 17.74
N LEU A 508 7.09 6.29 18.43
CA LEU A 508 5.75 6.82 18.16
C LEU A 508 5.65 7.43 16.77
N GLN A 509 6.61 8.28 16.40
CA GLN A 509 6.60 8.98 15.10
C GLN A 509 6.73 7.98 13.94
N ALA A 510 7.62 6.99 14.05
CA ALA A 510 7.78 5.91 13.08
C ALA A 510 6.49 5.09 12.96
N THR A 511 5.85 4.75 14.08
CA THR A 511 4.56 4.04 14.09
C THR A 511 3.50 4.81 13.29
N VAL A 512 3.35 6.11 13.53
CA VAL A 512 2.39 6.96 12.80
C VAL A 512 2.74 7.02 11.31
N ALA A 513 4.02 7.22 10.97
CA ALA A 513 4.46 7.35 9.58
C ALA A 513 4.28 6.06 8.77
N VAL A 514 4.61 4.90 9.34
CA VAL A 514 4.37 3.57 8.74
C VAL A 514 2.88 3.36 8.49
N THR A 515 2.06 3.61 9.51
CA THR A 515 0.60 3.44 9.42
C THR A 515 0.00 4.36 8.36
N TYR A 516 0.43 5.63 8.34
CA TYR A 516 -0.05 6.61 7.37
C TYR A 516 0.31 6.23 5.93
N TYR A 517 1.55 5.86 5.67
CA TYR A 517 1.99 5.45 4.35
C TYR A 517 1.24 4.21 3.87
N ILE A 518 1.09 3.18 4.71
CA ILE A 518 0.41 1.94 4.30
C ILE A 518 -1.09 2.15 4.12
N ALA A 519 -1.76 2.87 5.03
CA ALA A 519 -3.18 3.15 4.91
C ALA A 519 -3.49 3.94 3.62
N THR A 520 -2.67 4.95 3.31
CA THR A 520 -2.84 5.75 2.08
C THR A 520 -2.53 4.92 0.84
N THR A 521 -1.49 4.07 0.89
CA THR A 521 -1.19 3.14 -0.20
C THR A 521 -2.33 2.17 -0.45
N SER A 522 -2.90 1.60 0.62
CA SER A 522 -4.02 0.65 0.54
C SER A 522 -5.26 1.30 -0.05
N LEU A 523 -5.54 2.56 0.31
CA LEU A 523 -6.62 3.35 -0.28
C LEU A 523 -6.38 3.59 -1.79
N ILE A 524 -5.16 3.95 -2.18
CA ILE A 524 -4.83 4.17 -3.60
C ILE A 524 -4.94 2.85 -4.39
N ALA A 525 -4.36 1.77 -3.86
CA ALA A 525 -4.44 0.45 -4.46
C ALA A 525 -5.90 -0.01 -4.59
N ALA A 526 -6.74 0.26 -3.60
CA ALA A 526 -8.16 -0.03 -3.66
C ALA A 526 -8.87 0.67 -4.83
N VAL A 527 -8.65 1.98 -4.96
CA VAL A 527 -9.26 2.80 -6.01
C VAL A 527 -8.73 2.40 -7.40
N GLN A 528 -7.43 2.22 -7.53
CA GLN A 528 -6.77 1.92 -8.81
C GLN A 528 -6.98 0.48 -9.27
N ASN A 529 -6.90 -0.48 -8.35
CA ASN A 529 -6.81 -1.89 -8.71
C ASN A 529 -8.14 -2.62 -8.70
N PHE A 530 -9.08 -2.18 -7.87
CA PHE A 530 -10.34 -2.89 -7.71
C PHE A 530 -11.55 -2.07 -8.20
N GLY A 531 -11.33 -0.82 -8.61
CA GLY A 531 -12.39 0.08 -9.08
C GLY A 531 -13.45 0.35 -8.01
N VAL A 532 -13.07 0.21 -6.74
CA VAL A 532 -13.96 0.33 -5.58
C VAL A 532 -13.72 1.69 -4.94
N ASP A 533 -14.79 2.47 -4.80
CA ASP A 533 -14.85 3.72 -4.02
C ASP A 533 -14.81 3.47 -2.50
N GLN A 534 -15.01 2.23 -2.08
CA GLN A 534 -15.19 1.78 -0.72
C GLN A 534 -14.31 0.56 -0.39
N PHE A 535 -13.02 0.76 -0.13
CA PHE A 535 -12.34 -0.17 0.78
C PHE A 535 -12.53 0.35 2.20
N GLY A 536 -13.32 -0.41 2.94
CA GLY A 536 -13.44 -0.29 4.38
C GLY A 536 -13.61 -1.67 5.00
N ILE A 537 -13.25 -1.75 6.27
CA ILE A 537 -13.55 -2.88 7.12
C ILE A 537 -15.05 -2.79 7.44
N GLY A 538 -15.85 -3.65 6.81
CA GLY A 538 -17.30 -3.73 6.96
C GLY A 538 -17.91 -4.79 6.04
N ALA A 539 -18.96 -5.48 6.51
CA ALA A 539 -19.57 -6.65 5.84
C ALA A 539 -20.15 -6.38 4.44
N ASP A 540 -20.27 -5.12 4.04
CA ASP A 540 -20.89 -4.69 2.78
C ASP A 540 -19.89 -4.30 1.69
N ALA A 541 -18.58 -4.35 1.97
CA ALA A 541 -17.58 -4.21 0.91
C ALA A 541 -17.67 -5.45 0.03
N SER A 542 -18.18 -5.28 -1.19
CA SER A 542 -18.21 -6.34 -2.21
C SER A 542 -17.09 -6.09 -3.25
N PRO A 543 -15.87 -6.61 -3.04
CA PRO A 543 -14.87 -6.76 -4.10
C PRO A 543 -15.33 -7.85 -5.08
N ALA A 544 -16.32 -7.53 -5.90
CA ALA A 544 -16.90 -8.46 -6.86
C ALA A 544 -16.58 -8.09 -8.31
N GLN A 545 -15.45 -7.43 -8.57
CA GLN A 545 -15.04 -7.18 -9.95
C GLN A 545 -13.79 -7.96 -10.38
N GLN A 546 -12.81 -8.23 -9.49
CA GLN A 546 -11.55 -8.91 -9.87
C GLN A 546 -10.92 -9.76 -8.73
N PRO A 547 -11.55 -10.88 -8.30
CA PRO A 547 -11.00 -11.73 -7.22
C PRO A 547 -9.62 -12.34 -7.57
N GLU A 548 -9.38 -12.61 -8.85
CA GLU A 548 -8.09 -13.12 -9.33
C GLU A 548 -6.95 -12.11 -9.13
N ALA A 549 -7.24 -10.81 -9.30
CA ALA A 549 -6.25 -9.76 -9.09
C ALA A 549 -5.87 -9.63 -7.60
N LEU A 550 -6.86 -9.75 -6.70
CA LEU A 550 -6.63 -9.70 -5.26
C LEU A 550 -5.76 -10.88 -4.79
N VAL A 551 -6.06 -12.10 -5.27
CA VAL A 551 -5.25 -13.29 -4.99
C VAL A 551 -3.83 -13.14 -5.52
N ALA A 552 -3.66 -12.63 -6.75
CA ALA A 552 -2.35 -12.40 -7.33
C ALA A 552 -1.53 -11.36 -6.54
N SER A 553 -2.16 -10.25 -6.12
CA SER A 553 -1.52 -9.24 -5.26
C SER A 553 -1.10 -9.84 -3.91
N MET A 554 -1.96 -10.58 -3.23
CA MET A 554 -1.63 -11.23 -1.96
C MET A 554 -0.48 -12.23 -2.11
N SER A 555 -0.52 -13.08 -3.13
CA SER A 555 0.55 -14.06 -3.40
C SER A 555 1.89 -13.37 -3.66
N THR A 556 1.86 -12.25 -4.39
CA THR A 556 3.06 -11.47 -4.70
C THR A 556 3.62 -10.81 -3.44
N ALA A 557 2.75 -10.23 -2.62
CA ALA A 557 3.15 -9.58 -1.38
C ALA A 557 3.82 -10.54 -0.41
N LYS A 558 3.24 -11.75 -0.28
CA LYS A 558 3.86 -12.81 0.52
C LYS A 558 5.21 -13.25 -0.01
N GLN A 559 5.35 -13.38 -1.33
CA GLN A 559 6.64 -13.74 -1.92
C GLN A 559 7.72 -12.69 -1.61
N ALA A 560 7.37 -11.40 -1.64
CA ALA A 560 8.30 -10.32 -1.32
C ALA A 560 8.74 -10.36 0.16
N VAL A 561 7.80 -10.56 1.09
CA VAL A 561 8.10 -10.75 2.52
C VAL A 561 9.02 -11.96 2.74
N ASP A 562 8.69 -13.11 2.15
CA ASP A 562 9.47 -14.35 2.30
C ASP A 562 10.89 -14.21 1.75
N GLN A 563 11.05 -13.58 0.57
CA GLN A 563 12.36 -13.32 -0.04
C GLN A 563 13.19 -12.35 0.80
N GLY A 564 12.60 -11.23 1.23
CA GLY A 564 13.32 -10.25 2.02
C GLY A 564 13.71 -10.78 3.40
N ALA A 565 12.85 -11.60 4.03
CA ALA A 565 13.17 -12.33 5.26
C ALA A 565 14.29 -13.35 5.06
N ALA A 566 14.31 -14.06 3.93
CA ALA A 566 15.39 -14.97 3.59
C ALA A 566 16.75 -14.24 3.48
N LEU A 567 16.77 -13.04 2.88
CA LEU A 567 17.97 -12.19 2.81
C LEU A 567 18.40 -11.66 4.19
N LEU A 568 17.46 -11.29 5.05
CA LEU A 568 17.75 -10.91 6.44
C LEU A 568 18.41 -12.07 7.20
N GLY A 569 17.87 -13.28 7.08
CA GLY A 569 18.41 -14.47 7.72
C GLY A 569 19.84 -14.78 7.30
N GLN A 570 20.21 -14.58 6.03
CA GLN A 570 21.60 -14.73 5.57
C GLN A 570 22.57 -13.73 6.23
N ARG A 571 22.06 -12.54 6.60
CA ARG A 571 22.82 -11.50 7.29
C ARG A 571 22.80 -11.66 8.81
N GLY A 572 22.16 -12.70 9.33
CA GLY A 572 22.02 -12.95 10.77
C GLY A 572 21.01 -12.04 11.47
N LEU A 573 20.15 -11.36 10.70
CA LEU A 573 19.07 -10.52 11.21
C LEU A 573 17.78 -11.34 11.36
N ASP A 574 16.98 -11.01 12.37
CA ASP A 574 15.70 -11.67 12.62
C ASP A 574 14.56 -11.02 11.84
N ALA A 575 13.69 -11.85 11.27
CA ALA A 575 12.47 -11.46 10.55
C ALA A 575 11.24 -12.18 11.12
N SER A 576 11.25 -12.54 12.40
CA SER A 576 10.24 -13.42 13.00
C SER A 576 8.84 -12.83 12.96
N LEU A 577 8.65 -11.56 13.32
CA LEU A 577 7.33 -10.93 13.27
C LEU A 577 6.75 -10.90 11.85
N PRO A 578 7.43 -10.32 10.83
CA PRO A 578 6.83 -10.23 9.49
C PRO A 578 6.60 -11.61 8.85
N VAL A 579 7.46 -12.61 9.13
CA VAL A 579 7.22 -13.97 8.64
C VAL A 579 6.05 -14.65 9.36
N TRP A 580 5.95 -14.46 10.68
CA TRP A 580 4.83 -14.99 11.45
C TRP A 580 3.50 -14.36 11.02
N ALA A 581 3.49 -13.03 10.81
CA ALA A 581 2.33 -12.27 10.40
C ALA A 581 1.82 -12.64 9.00
N ALA A 582 2.72 -12.62 8.02
CA ALA A 582 2.45 -13.08 6.67
C ALA A 582 1.88 -14.51 6.63
N ALA A 583 2.41 -15.42 7.45
CA ALA A 583 2.00 -16.82 7.44
C ALA A 583 0.55 -17.03 7.93
N TYR A 584 0.11 -16.38 9.01
CA TYR A 584 -1.28 -16.57 9.45
C TYR A 584 -2.27 -15.85 8.53
N GLY A 585 -1.93 -14.65 8.04
CA GLY A 585 -2.83 -13.87 7.19
C GLY A 585 -3.14 -14.62 5.90
N THR A 586 -2.09 -15.04 5.20
CA THR A 586 -2.24 -15.82 3.96
C THR A 586 -2.80 -17.22 4.18
N GLY A 587 -2.37 -17.90 5.25
CA GLY A 587 -2.90 -19.23 5.57
C GLY A 587 -4.41 -19.23 5.80
N ALA A 588 -4.95 -18.20 6.48
CA ALA A 588 -6.39 -18.03 6.63
C ALA A 588 -7.08 -17.72 5.30
N ALA A 589 -6.56 -16.76 4.53
CA ALA A 589 -7.12 -16.37 3.24
C ALA A 589 -7.20 -17.55 2.25
N GLU A 590 -6.18 -18.40 2.21
CA GLU A 590 -6.16 -19.61 1.38
C GLU A 590 -7.13 -20.68 1.88
N ALA A 591 -7.19 -20.92 3.20
CA ALA A 591 -8.07 -21.94 3.78
C ALA A 591 -9.57 -21.58 3.72
N LEU A 592 -9.87 -20.29 3.62
CA LEU A 592 -11.22 -19.75 3.44
C LEU A 592 -11.58 -19.53 1.97
N ALA A 593 -10.69 -19.88 1.03
CA ALA A 593 -11.00 -19.77 -0.39
C ALA A 593 -12.29 -20.54 -0.75
N GLY A 594 -13.22 -19.85 -1.42
CA GLY A 594 -14.52 -20.40 -1.81
C GLY A 594 -15.59 -20.40 -0.71
N THR A 595 -15.33 -19.81 0.46
CA THR A 595 -16.37 -19.49 1.46
C THR A 595 -16.86 -18.05 1.32
N SER A 596 -17.88 -17.66 2.09
CA SER A 596 -18.37 -16.27 2.15
C SER A 596 -17.33 -15.29 2.69
N GLU A 597 -16.38 -15.77 3.48
CA GLU A 597 -15.35 -14.97 4.17
C GLU A 597 -14.06 -14.82 3.33
N ALA A 598 -13.96 -15.51 2.19
CA ALA A 598 -12.74 -15.58 1.37
C ALA A 598 -12.17 -14.19 1.06
N THR A 599 -13.03 -13.29 0.58
CA THR A 599 -12.61 -11.97 0.13
C THR A 599 -12.16 -11.09 1.30
N ALA A 600 -12.88 -11.12 2.42
CA ALA A 600 -12.51 -10.36 3.61
C ALA A 600 -11.14 -10.83 4.15
N ALA A 601 -10.94 -12.15 4.23
CA ALA A 601 -9.67 -12.72 4.67
C ALA A 601 -8.51 -12.36 3.74
N GLN A 602 -8.71 -12.34 2.41
CA GLN A 602 -7.70 -11.93 1.43
C GLN A 602 -7.31 -10.46 1.56
N ILE A 603 -8.28 -9.57 1.83
CA ILE A 603 -8.01 -8.14 2.05
C ILE A 603 -7.19 -7.94 3.32
N LEU A 604 -7.61 -8.58 4.42
CA LEU A 604 -6.90 -8.49 5.69
C LEU A 604 -5.47 -9.00 5.54
N ALA A 605 -5.28 -10.15 4.88
CA ALA A 605 -3.97 -10.70 4.59
C ALA A 605 -3.11 -9.74 3.76
N LEU A 606 -3.66 -9.14 2.70
CA LEU A 606 -2.93 -8.21 1.85
C LEU A 606 -2.48 -6.95 2.62
N ASN A 607 -3.35 -6.41 3.47
CA ASN A 607 -2.99 -5.25 4.29
C ASN A 607 -1.84 -5.57 5.25
N GLU A 608 -1.89 -6.71 5.94
CA GLU A 608 -0.81 -7.16 6.84
C GLU A 608 0.51 -7.34 6.08
N LEU A 609 0.45 -7.95 4.89
CA LEU A 609 1.64 -8.14 4.06
C LEU A 609 2.32 -6.83 3.65
N TYR A 610 1.58 -5.73 3.51
CA TYR A 610 2.19 -4.42 3.27
C TYR A 610 2.94 -3.88 4.48
N PHE A 611 2.44 -4.08 5.71
CA PHE A 611 3.20 -3.78 6.93
C PHE A 611 4.46 -4.65 7.04
N ASP A 612 4.33 -5.93 6.73
CA ASP A 612 5.44 -6.88 6.80
C ASP A 612 6.53 -6.57 5.78
N ALA A 613 6.17 -6.24 4.54
CA ALA A 613 7.13 -5.88 3.49
C ALA A 613 7.94 -4.64 3.87
N ILE A 614 7.28 -3.63 4.42
CA ILE A 614 7.92 -2.39 4.89
C ILE A 614 8.82 -2.65 6.10
N THR A 615 8.40 -3.52 7.02
CA THR A 615 9.22 -3.92 8.17
C THR A 615 10.49 -4.64 7.72
N VAL A 616 10.37 -5.56 6.76
CA VAL A 616 11.51 -6.25 6.16
C VAL A 616 12.47 -5.26 5.50
N PHE A 617 11.94 -4.27 4.77
CA PHE A 617 12.75 -3.18 4.20
C PHE A 617 13.49 -2.36 5.27
N MET A 618 12.81 -1.99 6.36
CA MET A 618 13.44 -1.31 7.49
C MET A 618 14.57 -2.12 8.10
N LEU A 619 14.37 -3.42 8.32
CA LEU A 619 15.41 -4.27 8.89
C LEU A 619 16.61 -4.41 7.95
N GLN A 620 16.39 -4.46 6.63
CA GLN A 620 17.47 -4.57 5.64
C GLN A 620 18.32 -3.31 5.51
N SER A 621 17.71 -2.15 5.79
CA SER A 621 18.32 -0.81 5.69
C SER A 621 19.01 -0.37 6.98
N GLY A 622 18.80 -1.10 8.07
CA GLY A 622 19.44 -0.84 9.35
C GLY A 622 20.97 -0.91 9.25
N PRO A 623 21.71 -0.11 10.04
CA PRO A 623 23.16 -0.23 10.14
C PRO A 623 23.57 -1.68 10.49
N VAL A 624 24.27 -2.33 9.56
CA VAL A 624 24.99 -3.57 9.85
C VAL A 624 26.17 -3.23 10.74
N GLN A 625 26.33 -3.95 11.85
CA GLN A 625 27.51 -3.83 12.70
C GLN A 625 28.78 -4.32 12.02
#